data_AF-A0A6A5W2C0-F1
#
_entry.id   AF-A0A6A5W2C0-F1
#
_cell.length_a   1.000
_cell.length_b   1.000
_cell.length_c   1.000
_cell.angle_alpha   90.00
_cell.angle_beta   90.00
_cell.angle_gamma   90.00
#
_symmetry.space_group_name_H-M   'P 1'
#
loop_
_entity.id
_entity.type
_entity.pdbx_description
1 polymer ?
#
loop_
_entity_poly.entity_id
_entity_poly.type
_entity_poly.pdbx_seq_one_letter_code
_entity_poly.pdbx_strand_id
1 'polypeptide(L)'
;MFMPPPTQGFPSLSLLQTSPGLESRSQECGLTGNNDIYGIGIRIGIYSQILAVWFANYFLRSEIQVLRDTVTIFSVALLVTSIIYASSPSSVFSVEAFILLQILAWSCIMGVRAKSSYANVHFARTVVRQIVAGVINLSMYGLHIWFWWVGLDKMKKSPCGTYLLFVVSKTDMYGWARSAMQGIVLVAAATMLYWTMVDFCRPWLFVRTRRAKKSFETVVKRWDELHKKMETQKKIEAQKEADEEKDIHGKDNEQSYEGEETPPHEEERREREVCHLRREETLVSPPKAHIARPSSIRSDSQITLADISPTRFTKANTQELLSSPELSMLREVYESELYIQHCVSASPYKPTPSNPVTPQLFLRSIFSSPPQVSGSENALQPTWFQCHCRIWKAFFTFRIPFQFYIIYLHLRDTRLLDPLNGPFQSYASLRYSTTSASSPPSTSTPLPKGKNTLPPWPSVLLASALLIANPSAPKKVWLSLYYTLFDLAIHIIIIAQIELALVWNHVDGLTSLWGSVGQLIPFIIGTCGLALVIARLTARIWGKRRRRMQDKDGGGRAEMEKGDENGMGELSEEVREGYEKWKEWYEREIKCQDGQPA
;
A
#
# COMPACT_ATOMS: atom_id res chain seq x y z
N MET A 1 -56.01 88.82 -32.96
CA MET A 1 -54.58 88.61 -33.26
C MET A 1 -54.34 87.12 -33.45
N PHE A 2 -54.60 86.58 -34.65
CA PHE A 2 -54.23 85.22 -35.03
C PHE A 2 -53.97 85.22 -36.53
N MET A 3 -52.71 84.97 -36.88
CA MET A 3 -52.17 84.90 -38.24
C MET A 3 -52.52 83.56 -38.91
N PRO A 4 -52.54 83.51 -40.26
CA PRO A 4 -52.98 82.37 -41.06
C PRO A 4 -51.91 81.26 -41.19
N PRO A 5 -52.28 80.05 -41.67
CA PRO A 5 -51.41 78.88 -41.71
C PRO A 5 -50.48 78.89 -42.93
N PRO A 6 -49.27 78.29 -42.84
CA PRO A 6 -48.41 78.11 -44.00
C PRO A 6 -48.67 76.77 -44.70
N THR A 7 -49.12 76.91 -45.94
CA THR A 7 -48.68 76.22 -47.18
C THR A 7 -48.04 74.82 -47.09
N GLN A 8 -48.73 73.88 -47.75
CA GLN A 8 -48.27 72.56 -48.16
C GLN A 8 -47.13 72.65 -49.18
N GLY A 9 -46.03 71.94 -48.92
CA GLY A 9 -44.96 71.66 -49.89
C GLY A 9 -45.05 70.20 -50.36
N PHE A 10 -45.04 70.02 -51.69
CA PHE A 10 -44.95 68.72 -52.37
C PHE A 10 -43.53 68.11 -52.27
N PRO A 11 -43.37 66.79 -52.50
CA PRO A 11 -42.28 65.99 -51.97
C PRO A 11 -41.02 66.04 -52.84
N SER A 12 -39.88 66.35 -52.21
CA SER A 12 -38.56 66.18 -52.80
C SER A 12 -38.16 64.70 -52.75
N LEU A 13 -38.31 64.01 -53.88
CA LEU A 13 -37.70 62.71 -54.18
C LEU A 13 -36.17 62.81 -54.06
N SER A 14 -35.69 62.59 -52.84
CA SER A 14 -34.27 62.61 -52.48
C SER A 14 -33.86 61.18 -52.14
N LEU A 15 -33.15 60.56 -53.09
CA LEU A 15 -32.04 59.64 -52.87
C LEU A 15 -32.16 58.60 -51.75
N LEU A 16 -32.32 57.33 -52.18
CA LEU A 16 -31.51 56.18 -51.74
C LEU A 16 -30.92 56.31 -50.32
N GLN A 17 -31.80 56.16 -49.33
CA GLN A 17 -31.40 55.93 -47.95
C GLN A 17 -30.90 54.48 -47.88
N THR A 18 -29.60 54.31 -48.11
CA THR A 18 -28.83 53.15 -47.66
C THR A 18 -29.21 52.88 -46.22
N SER A 19 -29.88 51.74 -45.96
CA SER A 19 -30.24 51.33 -44.61
C SER A 19 -28.98 51.30 -43.73
N PRO A 20 -28.89 52.12 -42.66
CA PRO A 20 -27.89 51.93 -41.62
C PRO A 20 -28.42 50.81 -40.72
N GLY A 21 -28.38 49.59 -41.23
CA GLY A 21 -29.21 48.52 -40.69
C GLY A 21 -28.62 47.14 -40.90
N LEU A 22 -27.29 46.99 -40.76
CA LEU A 22 -26.65 45.72 -40.43
C LEU A 22 -25.14 45.89 -40.19
N GLU A 23 -24.72 46.99 -39.53
CA GLU A 23 -23.55 46.86 -38.67
C GLU A 23 -24.01 46.00 -37.49
N SER A 24 -23.98 44.68 -37.68
CA SER A 24 -23.75 43.77 -36.58
C SER A 24 -22.45 44.28 -35.95
N ARG A 25 -22.59 45.14 -34.92
CA ARG A 25 -21.59 45.23 -33.87
C ARG A 25 -21.37 43.77 -33.50
N SER A 26 -20.30 43.20 -34.03
CA SER A 26 -19.64 42.02 -33.52
C SER A 26 -19.26 42.42 -32.11
N GLN A 27 -20.26 42.36 -31.23
CA GLN A 27 -20.17 42.63 -29.82
C GLN A 27 -19.05 41.70 -29.40
N GLU A 28 -17.88 42.28 -29.10
CA GLU A 28 -16.65 41.54 -28.86
C GLU A 28 -16.99 40.45 -27.86
N CYS A 29 -17.07 39.24 -28.39
CA CYS A 29 -17.62 38.13 -27.67
C CYS A 29 -16.47 37.61 -26.82
N GLY A 30 -16.40 38.07 -25.58
CA GLY A 30 -15.33 37.74 -24.67
C GLY A 30 -15.61 38.21 -23.25
N LEU A 31 -14.80 37.72 -22.32
CA LEU A 31 -14.81 38.18 -20.93
C LEU A 31 -13.42 38.64 -20.54
N THR A 32 -13.34 39.79 -19.89
CA THR A 32 -12.07 40.29 -19.33
C THR A 32 -11.70 39.43 -18.14
N GLY A 33 -10.68 38.60 -18.28
CA GLY A 33 -10.28 37.68 -17.22
C GLY A 33 -9.56 38.37 -16.08
N ASN A 34 -9.73 37.83 -14.87
CA ASN A 34 -8.99 38.32 -13.70
C ASN A 34 -7.56 37.77 -13.67
N ASN A 35 -6.61 38.67 -13.91
CA ASN A 35 -5.18 38.41 -13.86
C ASN A 35 -4.69 37.83 -12.52
N ASP A 36 -5.32 38.16 -11.40
CA ASP A 36 -4.88 37.74 -10.08
C ASP A 36 -5.32 36.32 -9.70
N ILE A 37 -6.11 35.65 -10.55
CA ILE A 37 -6.74 34.38 -10.20
C ILE A 37 -6.25 33.25 -11.11
N TYR A 38 -6.19 33.50 -12.42
CA TYR A 38 -5.71 32.53 -13.41
C TYR A 38 -4.91 33.22 -14.53
N GLY A 39 -4.26 34.34 -14.21
CA GLY A 39 -3.29 34.99 -15.08
C GLY A 39 -2.15 34.06 -15.51
N ILE A 40 -1.41 34.45 -16.54
CA ILE A 40 -0.39 33.58 -17.14
C ILE A 40 0.67 33.10 -16.13
N GLY A 41 1.09 33.95 -15.18
CA GLY A 41 2.05 33.55 -14.16
C GLY A 41 1.51 32.51 -13.18
N ILE A 42 0.23 32.62 -12.81
CA ILE A 42 -0.46 31.66 -11.94
C ILE A 42 -0.54 30.30 -12.61
N ARG A 43 -0.97 30.28 -13.88
CA ARG A 43 -1.09 29.04 -14.68
C ARG A 43 0.26 28.35 -14.86
N ILE A 44 1.28 29.06 -15.32
CA ILE A 44 2.63 28.48 -15.49
C ILE A 44 3.18 27.98 -14.16
N GLY A 45 2.96 28.74 -13.07
CA GLY A 45 3.33 28.33 -11.72
C GLY A 45 2.70 27.00 -11.32
N ILE A 46 1.37 26.88 -11.45
CA ILE A 46 0.61 25.67 -11.15
C ILE A 46 1.06 24.50 -12.04
N TYR A 47 1.22 24.70 -13.35
CA TYR A 47 1.64 23.64 -14.27
C TYR A 47 3.06 23.14 -13.95
N SER A 48 3.96 24.05 -13.61
CA SER A 48 5.31 23.70 -13.18
C SER A 48 5.30 22.94 -11.86
N GLN A 49 4.47 23.37 -10.91
CA GLN A 49 4.30 22.70 -9.62
C GLN A 49 3.72 21.29 -9.77
N ILE A 50 2.73 21.14 -10.65
CA ILE A 50 2.15 19.85 -11.05
C ILE A 50 3.26 18.90 -11.54
N LEU A 51 4.07 19.35 -12.51
CA LEU A 51 5.14 18.54 -13.05
C LEU A 51 6.21 18.23 -12.00
N ALA A 52 6.53 19.19 -11.13
CA ALA A 52 7.47 19.00 -10.02
C ALA A 52 6.99 17.90 -9.07
N VAL A 53 5.68 17.87 -8.75
CA VAL A 53 5.08 16.86 -7.87
C VAL A 53 5.13 15.50 -8.54
N TRP A 54 4.78 15.43 -9.82
CA TRP A 54 4.88 14.21 -10.60
C TRP A 54 6.32 13.66 -10.62
N PHE A 55 7.32 14.50 -10.91
CA PHE A 55 8.73 14.10 -10.86
C PHE A 55 9.16 13.64 -9.45
N ALA A 56 8.76 14.36 -8.40
CA ALA A 56 9.08 14.00 -7.03
C ALA A 56 8.48 12.64 -6.62
N ASN A 57 7.22 12.38 -6.98
CA ASN A 57 6.51 11.15 -6.64
C ASN A 57 7.16 9.90 -7.23
N TYR A 58 7.64 9.97 -8.47
CA TYR A 58 8.18 8.82 -9.18
C TYR A 58 9.70 8.70 -9.08
N PHE A 59 10.45 9.81 -9.01
CA PHE A 59 11.91 9.78 -9.12
C PHE A 59 12.65 10.28 -7.87
N LEU A 60 12.05 11.13 -7.03
CA LEU A 60 12.72 11.82 -5.92
C LEU A 60 11.89 11.82 -4.63
N ARG A 61 11.70 10.63 -4.05
CA ARG A 61 10.89 10.45 -2.82
C ARG A 61 11.37 11.28 -1.62
N SER A 62 12.64 11.68 -1.57
CA SER A 62 13.20 12.50 -0.49
C SER A 62 12.67 13.94 -0.48
N GLU A 63 12.34 14.50 -1.65
CA GLU A 63 12.00 15.94 -1.80
C GLU A 63 10.52 16.26 -1.73
N ILE A 64 9.72 15.21 -1.68
CA ILE A 64 8.27 15.27 -1.58
C ILE A 64 7.79 16.19 -0.45
N GLN A 65 8.52 16.26 0.67
CA GLN A 65 8.07 17.00 1.84
C GLN A 65 8.03 18.51 1.59
N VAL A 66 9.09 19.10 1.04
CA VAL A 66 9.17 20.56 0.79
C VAL A 66 8.12 20.98 -0.22
N LEU A 67 7.97 20.20 -1.29
CA LEU A 67 7.02 20.53 -2.36
C LEU A 67 5.56 20.46 -1.88
N ARG A 68 5.26 19.53 -0.97
CA ARG A 68 3.92 19.40 -0.39
C ARG A 68 3.52 20.61 0.46
N ASP A 69 4.44 21.15 1.24
CA ASP A 69 4.12 22.28 2.12
C ASP A 69 3.74 23.50 1.27
N THR A 70 4.48 23.73 0.18
CA THR A 70 4.16 24.72 -0.84
C THR A 70 2.79 24.50 -1.50
N VAL A 71 2.48 23.27 -1.94
CA VAL A 71 1.16 22.93 -2.52
C VAL A 71 0.04 23.23 -1.52
N THR A 72 0.24 22.89 -0.24
CA THR A 72 -0.78 23.08 0.79
C THR A 72 -1.09 24.56 1.02
N ILE A 73 -0.07 25.42 1.06
CA ILE A 73 -0.25 26.87 1.20
C ILE A 73 -1.08 27.43 0.04
N PHE A 74 -0.75 27.03 -1.20
CA PHE A 74 -1.54 27.43 -2.37
C PHE A 74 -2.97 26.90 -2.33
N SER A 75 -3.19 25.65 -1.93
CA SER A 75 -4.54 25.09 -1.80
C SER A 75 -5.38 25.86 -0.78
N VAL A 76 -4.79 26.32 0.34
CA VAL A 76 -5.51 27.16 1.31
C VAL A 76 -5.92 28.50 0.68
N ALA A 77 -5.02 29.16 -0.03
CA ALA A 77 -5.33 30.42 -0.71
C ALA A 77 -6.45 30.24 -1.75
N LEU A 78 -6.36 29.22 -2.60
CA LEU A 78 -7.37 28.90 -3.61
C LEU A 78 -8.72 28.52 -2.97
N LEU A 79 -8.70 27.83 -1.83
CA LEU A 79 -9.91 27.50 -1.08
C LEU A 79 -10.60 28.76 -0.56
N VAL A 80 -9.84 29.71 0.01
CA VAL A 80 -10.38 31.00 0.47
C VAL A 80 -11.01 31.78 -0.69
N THR A 81 -10.30 31.91 -1.81
CA THR A 81 -10.85 32.58 -3.01
C THR A 81 -12.11 31.88 -3.52
N SER A 82 -12.15 30.54 -3.51
CA SER A 82 -13.32 29.77 -3.92
C SER A 82 -14.52 29.98 -3.00
N ILE A 83 -14.30 30.13 -1.69
CA ILE A 83 -15.35 30.47 -0.71
C ILE A 83 -15.87 31.89 -0.96
N ILE A 84 -14.99 32.86 -1.25
CA ILE A 84 -15.39 34.23 -1.59
C ILE A 84 -16.27 34.22 -2.85
N TYR A 85 -15.88 33.48 -3.88
CA TYR A 85 -16.68 33.31 -5.09
C TYR A 85 -18.04 32.66 -4.81
N ALA A 86 -18.07 31.65 -3.93
CA ALA A 86 -19.30 31.00 -3.52
C ALA A 86 -20.23 31.92 -2.71
N SER A 87 -19.68 32.90 -2.00
CA SER A 87 -20.44 33.89 -1.23
C SER A 87 -21.10 34.98 -2.09
N SER A 88 -20.54 35.25 -3.27
CA SER A 88 -21.04 36.27 -4.21
C SER A 88 -21.20 35.71 -5.63
N PRO A 89 -22.02 34.66 -5.84
CA PRO A 89 -22.05 33.95 -7.11
C PRO A 89 -22.53 34.85 -8.27
N SER A 90 -23.42 35.82 -8.00
CA SER A 90 -23.96 36.70 -9.03
C SER A 90 -22.96 37.68 -9.62
N SER A 91 -21.79 37.91 -9.00
CA SER A 91 -20.77 38.80 -9.55
C SER A 91 -19.77 38.09 -10.44
N VAL A 92 -19.65 36.76 -10.34
CA VAL A 92 -18.59 35.93 -10.94
C VAL A 92 -19.11 35.17 -12.16
N PHE A 93 -18.28 35.04 -13.19
CA PHE A 93 -18.62 34.17 -14.32
C PHE A 93 -18.41 32.71 -13.95
N SER A 94 -19.38 31.87 -14.33
CA SER A 94 -19.37 30.44 -14.01
C SER A 94 -18.11 29.71 -14.51
N VAL A 95 -17.53 30.13 -15.64
CA VAL A 95 -16.25 29.59 -16.16
C VAL A 95 -15.04 29.93 -15.27
N GLU A 96 -15.00 31.12 -14.67
CA GLU A 96 -13.91 31.54 -13.78
C GLU A 96 -13.91 30.68 -12.50
N ALA A 97 -15.10 30.50 -11.92
CA ALA A 97 -15.28 29.64 -10.76
C ALA A 97 -14.94 28.17 -11.08
N PHE A 98 -15.34 27.67 -12.25
CA PHE A 98 -14.98 26.33 -12.70
C PHE A 98 -13.46 26.14 -12.78
N ILE A 99 -12.73 27.07 -13.42
CA ILE A 99 -11.26 27.02 -13.54
C ILE A 99 -10.61 27.01 -12.15
N LEU A 100 -11.03 27.92 -11.27
CA LEU A 100 -10.52 28.01 -9.91
C LEU A 100 -10.74 26.72 -9.12
N LEU A 101 -11.95 26.16 -9.19
CA LEU A 101 -12.31 24.90 -8.53
C LEU A 101 -11.56 23.71 -9.11
N GLN A 102 -11.27 23.69 -10.41
CA GLN A 102 -10.49 22.63 -11.05
C GLN A 102 -9.02 22.68 -10.59
N ILE A 103 -8.44 23.88 -10.52
CA ILE A 103 -7.09 24.09 -9.98
C ILE A 103 -7.05 23.63 -8.51
N LEU A 104 -8.02 24.06 -7.68
CA LEU A 104 -8.10 23.67 -6.28
C LEU A 104 -8.23 22.15 -6.11
N ALA A 105 -9.15 21.52 -6.86
CA ALA A 105 -9.32 20.07 -6.83
C ALA A 105 -8.04 19.33 -7.17
N TRP A 106 -7.32 19.79 -8.19
CA TRP A 106 -6.08 19.16 -8.58
C TRP A 106 -4.97 19.33 -7.54
N SER A 107 -4.81 20.53 -6.97
CA SER A 107 -3.85 20.77 -5.87
C SER A 107 -4.16 19.91 -4.63
N CYS A 108 -5.43 19.64 -4.36
CA CYS A 108 -5.90 18.73 -3.32
C CYS A 108 -5.61 17.25 -3.62
N ILE A 109 -5.91 16.79 -4.84
CA ILE A 109 -5.69 15.40 -5.29
C ILE A 109 -4.19 15.09 -5.37
N MET A 110 -3.40 16.03 -5.88
CA MET A 110 -1.95 15.94 -6.02
C MET A 110 -1.20 16.12 -4.70
N GLY A 111 -1.89 16.52 -3.62
CA GLY A 111 -1.32 16.65 -2.30
C GLY A 111 -0.52 15.39 -1.95
N VAL A 112 0.80 15.55 -1.80
CA VAL A 112 1.67 14.38 -1.81
C VAL A 112 1.38 13.47 -0.62
N ARG A 113 0.74 12.33 -0.88
CA ARG A 113 0.64 11.24 0.07
C ARG A 113 2.03 10.68 0.27
N ALA A 114 2.74 11.16 1.29
CA ALA A 114 4.04 10.64 1.66
C ALA A 114 3.90 9.15 2.00
N LYS A 115 4.32 8.29 1.06
CA LYS A 115 4.47 6.84 1.28
C LYS A 115 5.75 6.50 2.08
N SER A 116 6.37 7.50 2.71
CA SER A 116 7.68 7.37 3.33
C SER A 116 7.57 7.04 4.82
N SER A 117 8.32 6.02 5.24
CA SER A 117 8.55 5.58 6.63
C SER A 117 9.02 6.72 7.56
N TYR A 118 9.63 7.78 6.99
CA TYR A 118 10.12 8.95 7.72
C TYR A 118 9.04 9.75 8.47
N ALA A 119 7.75 9.58 8.15
CA ALA A 119 6.66 10.29 8.83
C ALA A 119 6.48 9.89 10.31
N ASN A 120 7.12 8.81 10.76
CA ASN A 120 6.98 8.28 12.11
C ASN A 120 7.75 9.06 13.19
N VAL A 121 8.83 9.77 12.84
CA VAL A 121 9.66 10.50 13.84
C VAL A 121 8.93 11.72 14.43
N HIS A 122 7.92 12.26 13.75
CA HIS A 122 7.12 13.39 14.24
C HIS A 122 5.62 13.12 14.13
N PHE A 123 5.14 12.09 14.82
CA PHE A 123 3.73 11.68 14.83
C PHE A 123 2.75 12.85 15.02
N ALA A 124 2.98 13.73 16.00
CA ALA A 124 2.11 14.89 16.27
C ALA A 124 2.03 15.88 15.10
N ARG A 125 3.17 16.24 14.48
CA ARG A 125 3.20 17.13 13.30
C ARG A 125 2.53 16.47 12.08
N THR A 126 2.66 15.14 11.96
CA THR A 126 2.00 14.37 10.91
C THR A 126 0.48 14.36 11.06
N VAL A 127 -0.04 14.20 12.28
CA VAL A 127 -1.49 14.18 12.55
C VAL A 127 -2.14 15.53 12.25
N VAL A 128 -1.59 16.63 12.77
CA VAL A 128 -2.15 17.98 12.50
C VAL A 128 -2.22 18.25 11.00
N ARG A 129 -1.14 17.94 10.27
CA ARG A 129 -1.12 18.10 8.81
C ARG A 129 -2.17 17.23 8.10
N GLN A 130 -2.35 15.99 8.52
CA GLN A 130 -3.38 15.11 7.95
C GLN A 130 -4.77 15.66 8.19
N ILE A 131 -5.05 16.19 9.39
CA ILE A 131 -6.34 16.82 9.72
C ILE A 131 -6.56 18.04 8.81
N VAL A 132 -5.57 18.94 8.72
CA VAL A 132 -5.67 20.13 7.86
C VAL A 132 -5.91 19.76 6.39
N ALA A 133 -5.14 18.83 5.84
CA ALA A 133 -5.32 18.36 4.47
C ALA A 133 -6.68 17.68 4.27
N GLY A 134 -7.16 16.92 5.26
CA GLY A 134 -8.48 16.30 5.26
C GLY A 134 -9.61 17.32 5.22
N VAL A 135 -9.52 18.38 6.05
CA VAL A 135 -10.48 19.49 6.06
C VAL A 135 -10.48 20.24 4.73
N ILE A 136 -9.32 20.59 4.19
CA ILE A 136 -9.21 21.28 2.89
C ILE A 136 -9.85 20.42 1.79
N ASN A 137 -9.53 19.13 1.75
CA ASN A 137 -10.10 18.21 0.77
C ASN A 137 -11.62 18.09 0.91
N LEU A 138 -12.14 18.01 2.15
CA LEU A 138 -13.58 17.92 2.40
C LEU A 138 -14.30 19.19 1.95
N SER A 139 -13.75 20.36 2.27
CA SER A 139 -14.27 21.66 1.82
C SER A 139 -14.25 21.79 0.30
N MET A 140 -13.19 21.33 -0.36
CA MET A 140 -13.09 21.31 -1.83
C MET A 140 -14.22 20.48 -2.45
N TYR A 141 -14.46 19.25 -1.97
CA TYR A 141 -15.58 18.45 -2.48
C TYR A 141 -16.94 19.09 -2.19
N GLY A 142 -17.12 19.70 -1.02
CA GLY A 142 -18.32 20.47 -0.68
C GLY A 142 -18.58 21.60 -1.67
N LEU A 143 -17.53 22.36 -2.04
CA LEU A 143 -17.63 23.44 -3.03
C LEU A 143 -17.93 22.91 -4.45
N HIS A 144 -17.35 21.78 -4.86
CA HIS A 144 -17.69 21.14 -6.14
C HIS A 144 -19.15 20.68 -6.18
N ILE A 145 -19.64 20.03 -5.12
CA ILE A 145 -21.06 19.64 -5.00
C ILE A 145 -21.95 20.88 -5.04
N TRP A 146 -21.59 21.94 -4.31
CA TRP A 146 -22.34 23.17 -4.35
C TRP A 146 -22.35 23.78 -5.77
N PHE A 147 -21.20 23.86 -6.43
CA PHE A 147 -21.03 24.46 -7.75
C PHE A 147 -21.91 23.77 -8.79
N TRP A 148 -21.83 22.44 -8.91
CA TRP A 148 -22.55 21.71 -9.96
C TRP A 148 -24.07 21.63 -9.73
N TRP A 149 -24.56 21.76 -8.49
CA TRP A 149 -25.99 21.68 -8.19
C TRP A 149 -26.65 23.05 -8.07
N VAL A 150 -26.00 24.02 -7.46
CA VAL A 150 -26.61 25.32 -7.12
C VAL A 150 -25.80 26.50 -7.63
N GLY A 151 -24.47 26.47 -7.49
CA GLY A 151 -23.60 27.59 -7.83
C GLY A 151 -23.67 27.98 -9.30
N LEU A 152 -23.67 26.98 -10.19
CA LEU A 152 -23.71 27.15 -11.64
C LEU A 152 -24.93 27.97 -12.10
N ASP A 153 -26.10 27.79 -11.48
CA ASP A 153 -27.31 28.53 -11.84
C ASP A 153 -27.32 29.97 -11.30
N LYS A 154 -26.57 30.22 -10.22
CA LYS A 154 -26.50 31.54 -9.58
C LYS A 154 -25.40 32.44 -10.16
N MET A 155 -24.47 31.87 -10.93
CA MET A 155 -23.35 32.58 -11.53
C MET A 155 -23.69 33.14 -12.90
N LYS A 156 -22.92 34.14 -13.34
CA LYS A 156 -23.09 34.72 -14.67
C LYS A 156 -22.68 33.73 -15.76
N LYS A 157 -23.48 33.67 -16.82
CA LYS A 157 -23.12 33.01 -18.08
C LYS A 157 -22.14 33.90 -18.84
N SER A 158 -21.17 33.29 -19.51
CA SER A 158 -20.32 34.01 -20.45
C SER A 158 -21.15 34.47 -21.66
N PRO A 159 -20.83 35.64 -22.26
CA PRO A 159 -21.61 36.22 -23.35
C PRO A 159 -21.66 35.33 -24.60
N CYS A 160 -20.66 34.47 -24.81
CA CYS A 160 -20.52 33.61 -25.99
C CYS A 160 -21.05 32.18 -25.80
N GLY A 161 -21.74 31.92 -24.70
CA GLY A 161 -21.98 30.57 -24.21
C GLY A 161 -20.82 30.05 -23.37
N THR A 162 -21.12 29.13 -22.46
CA THR A 162 -20.17 28.67 -21.44
C THR A 162 -19.70 27.26 -21.72
N TYR A 163 -18.51 27.14 -22.30
CA TYR A 163 -18.01 25.86 -22.79
C TYR A 163 -16.93 25.27 -21.87
N LEU A 164 -16.86 23.94 -21.82
CA LEU A 164 -15.78 23.22 -21.17
C LEU A 164 -15.35 22.01 -22.01
N LEU A 165 -14.12 21.56 -21.76
CA LEU A 165 -13.63 20.28 -22.26
C LEU A 165 -14.16 19.16 -21.38
N PHE A 166 -15.02 18.33 -21.97
CA PHE A 166 -15.43 17.06 -21.37
C PHE A 166 -14.89 15.92 -22.23
N VAL A 167 -13.97 15.14 -21.65
CA VAL A 167 -13.24 14.02 -22.26
C VAL A 167 -12.39 14.45 -23.47
N VAL A 168 -13.00 14.71 -24.64
CA VAL A 168 -12.32 15.19 -25.86
C VAL A 168 -13.17 16.22 -26.64
N SER A 169 -14.37 16.57 -26.15
CA SER A 169 -15.32 17.41 -26.89
C SER A 169 -15.58 18.76 -26.22
N LYS A 170 -15.80 19.80 -27.04
CA LYS A 170 -16.34 21.10 -26.62
C LYS A 170 -17.81 20.90 -26.25
N THR A 171 -18.14 21.13 -24.99
CA THR A 171 -19.50 20.90 -24.46
C THR A 171 -20.00 22.13 -23.72
N ASP A 172 -21.30 22.40 -23.82
CA ASP A 172 -21.95 23.43 -23.01
C ASP A 172 -22.04 22.95 -21.54
N MET A 173 -21.54 23.78 -20.63
CA MET A 173 -21.53 23.52 -19.19
C MET A 173 -22.94 23.43 -18.60
N TYR A 174 -23.94 24.03 -19.24
CA TYR A 174 -25.35 23.94 -18.81
C TYR A 174 -26.09 22.74 -19.41
N GLY A 175 -25.46 22.00 -20.32
CA GLY A 175 -26.05 20.83 -20.97
C GLY A 175 -25.86 19.52 -20.18
N TRP A 176 -25.76 18.40 -20.92
CA TRP A 176 -25.58 17.06 -20.34
C TRP A 176 -24.29 16.92 -19.52
N ALA A 177 -23.25 17.71 -19.83
CA ALA A 177 -21.99 17.73 -19.11
C ALA A 177 -22.19 18.06 -17.62
N ARG A 178 -23.16 18.91 -17.29
CA ARG A 178 -23.55 19.21 -15.92
C ARG A 178 -23.96 17.94 -15.16
N SER A 179 -24.90 17.19 -15.70
CA SER A 179 -25.41 15.96 -15.07
C SER A 179 -24.32 14.90 -14.92
N ALA A 180 -23.43 14.79 -15.92
CA ALA A 180 -22.27 13.91 -15.83
C ALA A 180 -21.31 14.33 -14.70
N MET A 181 -20.98 15.62 -14.61
CA MET A 181 -20.12 16.16 -13.55
C MET A 181 -20.73 16.04 -12.17
N GLN A 182 -22.06 16.21 -12.03
CA GLN A 182 -22.78 15.91 -10.80
C GLN A 182 -22.55 14.44 -10.39
N GLY A 183 -22.75 13.48 -11.30
CA GLY A 183 -22.46 12.07 -11.03
C GLY A 183 -21.01 11.83 -10.60
N ILE A 184 -20.04 12.38 -11.34
CA ILE A 184 -18.60 12.21 -11.07
C ILE A 184 -18.22 12.77 -9.71
N VAL A 185 -18.68 13.97 -9.36
CA VAL A 185 -18.34 14.62 -8.09
C VAL A 185 -18.92 13.85 -6.90
N LEU A 186 -20.14 13.30 -6.99
CA LEU A 186 -20.68 12.44 -5.94
C LEU A 186 -19.84 11.17 -5.74
N VAL A 187 -19.46 10.50 -6.83
CA VAL A 187 -18.60 9.30 -6.77
C VAL A 187 -17.24 9.64 -6.18
N ALA A 188 -16.65 10.77 -6.57
CA ALA A 188 -15.37 11.24 -6.06
C ALA A 188 -15.45 11.58 -4.57
N ALA A 189 -16.52 12.26 -4.12
CA ALA A 189 -16.76 12.57 -2.71
C ALA A 189 -16.96 11.31 -1.86
N ALA A 190 -17.74 10.34 -2.34
CA ALA A 190 -17.92 9.05 -1.66
C ALA A 190 -16.59 8.28 -1.55
N THR A 191 -15.79 8.29 -2.61
CA THR A 191 -14.46 7.68 -2.62
C THR A 191 -13.51 8.38 -1.65
N MET A 192 -13.55 9.71 -1.56
CA MET A 192 -12.76 10.48 -0.60
C MET A 192 -13.17 10.15 0.84
N LEU A 193 -14.47 10.13 1.14
CA LEU A 193 -14.98 9.78 2.46
C LEU A 193 -14.50 8.38 2.88
N TYR A 194 -14.55 7.42 1.95
CA TYR A 194 -13.98 6.08 2.15
C TYR A 194 -12.50 6.16 2.54
N TRP A 195 -11.67 6.86 1.75
CA TRP A 195 -10.24 6.97 2.04
C TRP A 195 -9.94 7.69 3.36
N THR A 196 -10.67 8.74 3.68
CA THR A 196 -10.53 9.44 4.97
C THR A 196 -10.89 8.53 6.14
N MET A 197 -11.94 7.72 6.02
CA MET A 197 -12.29 6.71 7.03
C MET A 197 -11.19 5.66 7.19
N VAL A 198 -10.65 5.15 6.07
CA VAL A 198 -9.50 4.23 6.06
C VAL A 198 -8.29 4.85 6.79
N ASP A 199 -7.94 6.09 6.45
CA ASP A 199 -6.82 6.80 7.07
C ASP A 199 -7.04 7.05 8.56
N PHE A 200 -8.26 7.39 8.98
CA PHE A 200 -8.64 7.56 10.38
C PHE A 200 -8.54 6.25 11.19
N CYS A 201 -8.83 5.10 10.57
CA CYS A 201 -8.69 3.79 11.20
C CYS A 201 -7.23 3.34 11.36
N ARG A 202 -6.26 3.91 10.61
CA ARG A 202 -4.86 3.44 10.64
C ARG A 202 -4.15 3.66 11.98
N PRO A 203 -4.19 4.83 12.64
CA PRO A 203 -3.58 5.01 13.96
C PRO A 203 -4.12 4.03 15.00
N TRP A 204 -5.43 3.81 14.99
CA TRP A 204 -6.07 2.83 15.88
C TRP A 204 -5.57 1.41 15.62
N LEU A 205 -5.51 1.02 14.34
CA LEU A 205 -4.93 -0.25 13.93
C LEU A 205 -3.48 -0.38 14.39
N PHE A 206 -2.65 0.62 14.14
CA PHE A 206 -1.24 0.63 14.50
C PHE A 206 -1.01 0.42 16.00
N VAL A 207 -1.78 1.11 16.85
CA VAL A 207 -1.71 0.93 18.31
C VAL A 207 -2.02 -0.52 18.68
N ARG A 208 -3.04 -1.13 18.06
CA ARG A 208 -3.36 -2.51 18.35
C ARG A 208 -2.38 -3.51 17.75
N THR A 209 -1.84 -3.26 16.55
CA THR A 209 -0.75 -4.06 15.95
C THR A 209 0.42 -4.15 16.91
N ARG A 210 0.81 -3.02 17.50
CA ARG A 210 1.93 -2.96 18.44
C ARG A 210 1.70 -3.84 19.67
N ARG A 211 0.46 -3.93 20.16
CA ARG A 211 0.10 -4.82 21.29
C ARG A 211 0.14 -6.29 20.87
N ALA A 212 -0.49 -6.63 19.75
CA ALA A 212 -0.49 -7.99 19.21
C ALA A 212 0.94 -8.48 18.93
N LYS A 213 1.78 -7.62 18.35
CA LYS A 213 3.19 -7.89 18.07
C LYS A 213 3.98 -8.22 19.33
N LYS A 214 3.91 -7.40 20.37
CA LYS A 214 4.60 -7.68 21.65
C LYS A 214 4.17 -9.02 22.26
N SER A 215 2.87 -9.33 22.19
CA SER A 215 2.35 -10.61 22.65
C SER A 215 2.93 -11.77 21.84
N PHE A 216 2.91 -11.65 20.51
CA PHE A 216 3.45 -12.64 19.60
C PHE A 216 4.96 -12.87 19.79
N GLU A 217 5.74 -11.80 19.92
CA GLU A 217 7.19 -11.88 20.21
C GLU A 217 7.46 -12.66 21.51
N THR A 218 6.64 -12.44 22.53
CA THR A 218 6.75 -13.15 23.81
C THR A 218 6.45 -14.64 23.65
N VAL A 219 5.41 -14.99 22.89
CA VAL A 219 5.01 -16.38 22.62
C VAL A 219 6.08 -17.11 21.80
N VAL A 220 6.60 -16.49 20.74
CA VAL A 220 7.67 -17.09 19.91
C VAL A 220 8.92 -17.36 20.74
N LYS A 221 9.37 -16.39 21.55
CA LYS A 221 10.55 -16.56 22.41
C LYS A 221 10.36 -17.69 23.41
N ARG A 222 9.18 -17.78 24.03
CA ARG A 222 8.87 -18.84 24.97
C ARG A 222 8.83 -20.21 24.30
N TRP A 223 8.26 -20.32 23.10
CA TRP A 223 8.29 -21.56 22.35
C TRP A 223 9.73 -21.97 22.01
N ASP A 224 10.57 -21.05 21.55
CA ASP A 224 11.98 -21.32 21.23
C ASP A 224 12.77 -21.82 22.46
N GLU A 225 12.54 -21.21 23.63
CA GLU A 225 13.10 -21.69 24.91
C GLU A 225 12.63 -23.09 25.29
N LEU A 226 11.33 -23.39 25.14
CA LEU A 226 10.77 -24.72 25.42
C LEU A 226 11.33 -25.76 24.45
N HIS A 227 11.43 -25.44 23.16
CA HIS A 227 11.99 -26.31 22.14
C HIS A 227 13.46 -26.64 22.43
N LYS A 228 14.27 -25.63 22.79
CA LYS A 228 15.67 -25.84 23.22
C LYS A 228 15.78 -26.75 24.45
N LYS A 229 14.88 -26.59 25.43
CA LYS A 229 14.84 -27.49 26.61
C LYS A 229 14.49 -28.92 26.20
N MET A 230 13.52 -29.12 25.31
CA MET A 230 13.15 -30.45 24.81
C MET A 230 14.30 -31.10 24.02
N GLU A 231 15.00 -30.36 23.17
CA GLU A 231 16.17 -30.88 22.44
C GLU A 231 17.32 -31.26 23.40
N THR A 232 17.55 -30.44 24.43
CA THR A 232 18.56 -30.72 25.46
C THR A 232 18.19 -31.98 26.24
N GLN A 233 16.92 -32.11 26.64
CA GLN A 233 16.41 -33.29 27.34
C GLN A 233 16.56 -34.56 26.47
N LYS A 234 16.20 -34.50 25.20
CA LYS A 234 16.40 -35.62 24.25
C LYS A 234 17.87 -36.01 24.11
N LYS A 235 18.79 -35.04 24.09
CA LYS A 235 20.24 -35.32 24.06
C LYS A 235 20.73 -35.99 25.34
N ILE A 236 20.21 -35.57 26.50
CA ILE A 236 20.54 -36.20 27.80
C ILE A 236 19.99 -37.63 27.85
N GLU A 237 18.77 -37.86 27.38
CA GLU A 237 18.17 -39.20 27.33
C GLU A 237 18.92 -40.12 26.36
N ALA A 238 19.23 -39.66 25.14
CA ALA A 238 20.03 -40.44 24.19
C ALA A 238 21.44 -40.74 24.71
N GLN A 239 22.06 -39.81 25.45
CA GLN A 239 23.35 -40.04 26.09
C GLN A 239 23.26 -41.10 27.18
N LYS A 240 22.21 -41.06 28.01
CA LYS A 240 21.96 -42.09 29.03
C LYS A 240 21.74 -43.47 28.42
N GLU A 241 20.95 -43.57 27.35
CA GLU A 241 20.74 -44.82 26.63
C GLU A 241 22.05 -45.36 26.06
N ALA A 242 22.90 -44.50 25.48
CA ALA A 242 24.20 -44.89 24.96
C ALA A 242 25.21 -45.30 26.05
N ASP A 243 25.11 -44.71 27.24
CA ASP A 243 25.96 -45.07 28.39
C ASP A 243 25.47 -46.39 29.04
N GLU A 244 24.15 -46.61 29.12
CA GLU A 244 23.57 -47.90 29.57
C GLU A 244 23.90 -49.05 28.61
N GLU A 245 23.89 -48.82 27.29
CA GLU A 245 24.29 -49.83 26.29
C GLU A 245 25.77 -50.24 26.43
N LYS A 246 26.65 -49.27 26.75
CA LYS A 246 28.06 -49.55 27.04
C LYS A 246 28.26 -50.34 28.32
N ASP A 247 27.51 -50.05 29.37
CA ASP A 247 27.59 -50.77 30.64
C ASP A 247 27.11 -52.24 30.49
N ILE A 248 26.14 -52.49 29.60
CA ILE A 248 25.69 -53.85 29.29
C ILE A 248 26.76 -54.62 28.50
N HIS A 249 27.38 -54.01 27.47
CA HIS A 249 28.44 -54.68 26.70
C HIS A 249 29.80 -54.75 27.41
N GLY A 250 30.05 -53.91 28.42
CA GLY A 250 31.28 -53.94 29.21
C GLY A 250 31.41 -55.16 30.13
N LYS A 251 30.31 -55.78 30.55
CA LYS A 251 30.33 -56.93 31.48
C LYS A 251 30.55 -58.28 30.80
N ASP A 252 30.29 -58.39 29.50
CA ASP A 252 30.47 -59.65 28.75
C ASP A 252 31.92 -59.87 28.26
N ASN A 253 32.79 -58.86 28.40
CA ASN A 253 34.18 -58.92 27.91
C ASN A 253 35.24 -59.07 29.02
N GLU A 254 34.83 -59.20 30.28
CA GLU A 254 35.75 -59.37 31.43
C GLU A 254 35.86 -60.84 31.90
N GLN A 255 35.42 -61.79 31.08
CA GLN A 255 35.45 -63.22 31.40
C GLN A 255 35.97 -64.11 30.25
N SER A 256 37.08 -63.72 29.61
CA SER A 256 37.96 -64.66 28.90
C SER A 256 39.31 -64.02 28.62
N TYR A 257 40.38 -64.79 28.80
CA TYR A 257 41.81 -64.51 28.54
C TYR A 257 42.69 -64.16 29.75
N GLU A 258 42.96 -65.17 30.58
CA GLU A 258 44.36 -65.49 30.94
C GLU A 258 44.99 -66.20 29.73
N GLY A 259 46.16 -65.74 29.25
CA GLY A 259 46.92 -66.49 28.24
C GLY A 259 47.97 -65.69 27.47
N GLU A 260 49.20 -65.74 28.00
CA GLU A 260 50.50 -65.75 27.31
C GLU A 260 51.04 -64.50 26.58
N GLU A 261 52.17 -64.03 27.13
CA GLU A 261 53.13 -63.10 26.53
C GLU A 261 53.93 -63.76 25.40
N THR A 262 54.14 -63.05 24.28
CA THR A 262 55.35 -63.22 23.45
C THR A 262 55.58 -61.99 22.55
N PRO A 263 56.81 -61.46 22.45
CA PRO A 263 57.24 -60.57 21.38
C PRO A 263 58.20 -61.30 20.40
N PRO A 264 58.75 -60.67 19.35
CA PRO A 264 58.25 -59.63 18.43
C PRO A 264 58.37 -60.09 16.95
N HIS A 265 57.75 -59.39 15.99
CA HIS A 265 58.44 -59.13 14.71
C HIS A 265 57.82 -57.99 13.89
N GLU A 266 58.73 -57.16 13.38
CA GLU A 266 58.58 -56.15 12.34
C GLU A 266 58.04 -56.74 11.03
N GLU A 267 57.09 -56.08 10.37
CA GLU A 267 57.28 -55.55 8.99
C GLU A 267 56.04 -54.75 8.52
N GLU A 268 56.31 -53.49 8.18
CA GLU A 268 55.86 -52.85 6.93
C GLU A 268 54.35 -52.74 6.61
N ARG A 269 53.75 -51.59 6.96
CA ARG A 269 53.05 -50.81 5.93
C ARG A 269 52.97 -49.31 6.24
N ARG A 270 53.78 -48.61 5.46
CA ARG A 270 53.86 -47.17 5.23
C ARG A 270 52.59 -46.66 4.54
N GLU A 271 52.20 -45.43 4.90
CA GLU A 271 51.39 -44.43 4.18
C GLU A 271 50.20 -43.86 4.99
N ARG A 272 50.51 -42.90 5.85
CA ARG A 272 49.63 -41.76 6.15
C ARG A 272 50.48 -40.49 6.12
N GLU A 273 50.27 -39.66 5.11
CA GLU A 273 50.64 -38.26 5.17
C GLU A 273 49.46 -37.42 5.67
N VAL A 274 49.74 -36.71 6.77
CA VAL A 274 49.50 -35.28 6.97
C VAL A 274 48.05 -34.77 6.92
N CYS A 275 47.50 -34.48 8.11
CA CYS A 275 47.06 -33.12 8.45
C CYS A 275 46.71 -33.00 9.94
N HIS A 276 47.56 -32.30 10.68
CA HIS A 276 47.22 -31.73 11.98
C HIS A 276 47.75 -30.30 12.03
N LEU A 277 46.88 -29.38 12.45
CA LEU A 277 47.08 -28.21 13.33
C LEU A 277 46.38 -26.95 12.80
N ARG A 278 45.40 -26.45 13.56
CA ARG A 278 45.55 -25.23 14.38
C ARG A 278 44.26 -24.96 15.17
N ARG A 279 44.28 -25.17 16.48
CA ARG A 279 43.30 -24.65 17.44
C ARG A 279 44.09 -23.98 18.55
N GLU A 280 44.09 -22.66 18.58
CA GLU A 280 44.53 -21.87 19.73
C GLU A 280 43.30 -21.55 20.58
N GLU A 281 43.38 -21.94 21.85
CA GLU A 281 42.46 -21.56 22.91
C GLU A 281 42.85 -20.19 23.45
N THR A 282 41.86 -19.36 23.76
CA THR A 282 42.05 -18.20 24.65
C THR A 282 40.99 -18.27 25.73
N LEU A 283 41.44 -18.57 26.95
CA LEU A 283 40.68 -18.49 28.18
C LEU A 283 40.27 -17.03 28.46
N VAL A 284 38.98 -16.81 28.74
CA VAL A 284 38.50 -15.64 29.50
C VAL A 284 37.54 -16.14 30.57
N SER A 285 37.93 -15.94 31.83
CA SER A 285 37.18 -16.27 33.04
C SER A 285 35.96 -15.36 33.23
N PRO A 286 34.83 -15.84 33.81
CA PRO A 286 33.78 -14.97 34.32
C PRO A 286 33.87 -14.78 35.85
N PRO A 287 33.33 -13.67 36.38
CA PRO A 287 33.38 -13.35 37.81
C PRO A 287 32.29 -14.07 38.61
N LYS A 288 32.66 -14.41 39.85
CA LYS A 288 31.80 -15.01 40.88
C LYS A 288 30.70 -14.03 41.32
N ALA A 289 29.45 -14.46 41.27
CA ALA A 289 28.33 -13.82 41.95
C ALA A 289 27.74 -14.79 42.99
N HIS A 290 27.68 -14.33 44.24
CA HIS A 290 27.04 -14.99 45.37
C HIS A 290 25.52 -15.05 45.16
N ILE A 291 24.92 -16.24 45.28
CA ILE A 291 23.47 -16.41 45.45
C ILE A 291 23.23 -17.29 46.68
N ALA A 292 22.37 -16.77 47.55
CA ALA A 292 21.96 -17.33 48.82
C ALA A 292 21.09 -18.58 48.66
N ARG A 293 21.27 -19.52 49.60
CA ARG A 293 20.36 -20.64 49.91
C ARG A 293 18.96 -20.13 50.27
N PRO A 294 17.93 -20.89 49.88
CA PRO A 294 16.89 -21.22 50.85
C PRO A 294 16.64 -22.73 50.98
N SER A 295 16.05 -23.01 52.13
CA SER A 295 15.82 -24.25 52.84
C SER A 295 14.87 -25.25 52.20
N SER A 296 15.21 -26.53 52.45
CA SER A 296 14.37 -27.73 52.61
C SER A 296 12.86 -27.59 52.37
N ILE A 297 12.36 -28.34 51.39
CA ILE A 297 11.01 -28.90 51.42
C ILE A 297 11.09 -30.42 51.19
N ARG A 298 10.27 -31.08 51.99
CA ARG A 298 10.16 -32.48 52.38
C ARG A 298 9.78 -33.39 51.22
N SER A 299 10.51 -34.50 51.10
CA SER A 299 10.14 -35.71 50.38
C SER A 299 8.87 -36.32 50.99
N ASP A 300 7.92 -36.76 50.16
CA ASP A 300 7.25 -38.07 50.25
C ASP A 300 6.25 -38.26 49.11
N SER A 301 6.67 -39.01 48.08
CA SER A 301 5.80 -39.90 47.29
C SER A 301 6.68 -40.78 46.41
N GLN A 302 6.95 -42.01 46.87
CA GLN A 302 7.55 -43.05 46.06
C GLN A 302 6.57 -43.45 44.95
N ILE A 303 6.93 -43.18 43.70
CA ILE A 303 6.31 -43.78 42.52
C ILE A 303 7.22 -44.94 42.11
N THR A 304 6.66 -46.16 42.16
CA THR A 304 7.32 -47.41 41.73
C THR A 304 7.72 -47.32 40.26
N LEU A 305 9.02 -47.52 40.02
CA LEU A 305 9.73 -47.31 38.76
C LEU A 305 9.94 -48.65 38.04
N ALA A 306 8.86 -49.27 37.57
CA ALA A 306 8.93 -50.55 36.87
C ALA A 306 8.02 -50.67 35.64
N ASP A 307 7.36 -49.60 35.18
CA ASP A 307 6.42 -49.70 34.04
C ASP A 307 6.40 -48.45 33.11
N ILE A 308 7.51 -47.71 33.03
CA ILE A 308 7.64 -46.57 32.11
C ILE A 308 8.38 -47.03 30.86
N SER A 309 7.62 -47.48 29.86
CA SER A 309 8.15 -47.66 28.51
C SER A 309 8.55 -46.29 27.91
N PRO A 310 9.82 -46.06 27.52
CA PRO A 310 10.34 -44.75 27.10
C PRO A 310 9.62 -44.17 25.87
N THR A 311 8.94 -45.01 25.08
CA THR A 311 8.18 -44.57 23.90
C THR A 311 6.86 -43.87 24.21
N ARG A 312 6.30 -44.00 25.43
CA ARG A 312 5.04 -43.33 25.81
C ARG A 312 5.21 -41.88 26.25
N PHE A 313 6.41 -41.50 26.69
CA PHE A 313 6.66 -40.18 27.28
C PHE A 313 6.77 -39.06 26.23
N THR A 314 7.13 -39.38 24.99
CA THR A 314 7.33 -38.39 23.92
C THR A 314 6.03 -37.91 23.28
N LYS A 315 5.03 -38.79 23.08
CA LYS A 315 3.76 -38.40 22.43
C LYS A 315 2.83 -37.58 23.35
N ALA A 316 2.76 -37.92 24.64
CA ALA A 316 1.89 -37.23 25.59
C ALA A 316 2.32 -35.76 25.79
N ASN A 317 3.63 -35.50 25.92
CA ASN A 317 4.18 -34.16 26.11
C ASN A 317 4.01 -33.28 24.87
N THR A 318 4.11 -33.84 23.66
CA THR A 318 3.87 -33.09 22.42
C THR A 318 2.41 -32.66 22.30
N GLN A 319 1.47 -33.54 22.65
CA GLN A 319 0.04 -33.22 22.60
C GLN A 319 -0.35 -32.20 23.67
N GLU A 320 0.21 -32.28 24.87
CA GLU A 320 0.02 -31.27 25.93
C GLU A 320 0.58 -29.91 25.50
N LEU A 321 1.78 -29.90 24.89
CA LEU A 321 2.39 -28.69 24.35
C LEU A 321 1.50 -28.06 23.26
N LEU A 322 1.02 -28.85 22.30
CA LEU A 322 0.11 -28.42 21.22
C LEU A 322 -1.26 -27.92 21.74
N SER A 323 -1.66 -28.37 22.92
CA SER A 323 -2.92 -27.98 23.57
C SER A 323 -2.76 -26.75 24.45
N SER A 324 -1.54 -26.28 24.66
CA SER A 324 -1.27 -25.09 25.47
C SER A 324 -2.00 -23.88 24.87
N PRO A 325 -2.82 -23.16 25.66
CA PRO A 325 -3.49 -21.93 25.23
C PRO A 325 -2.51 -20.87 24.69
N GLU A 326 -1.23 -20.98 25.05
CA GLU A 326 -0.20 -20.03 24.63
C GLU A 326 0.27 -20.26 23.19
N LEU A 327 0.27 -21.51 22.70
CA LEU A 327 0.62 -21.82 21.30
C LEU A 327 -0.56 -21.59 20.34
N SER A 328 -1.78 -21.33 20.86
CA SER A 328 -2.94 -21.02 20.02
C SER A 328 -2.68 -19.79 19.15
N MET A 329 -1.94 -18.80 19.66
CA MET A 329 -1.59 -17.60 18.90
C MET A 329 -0.71 -17.91 17.69
N LEU A 330 0.27 -18.81 17.81
CA LEU A 330 1.12 -19.21 16.68
C LEU A 330 0.30 -19.96 15.62
N ARG A 331 -0.58 -20.85 16.07
CA ARG A 331 -1.53 -21.57 15.20
C ARG A 331 -2.47 -20.60 14.46
N GLU A 332 -3.06 -19.65 15.16
CA GLU A 332 -3.94 -18.64 14.56
C GLU A 332 -3.20 -17.77 13.54
N VAL A 333 -1.93 -17.43 13.79
CA VAL A 333 -1.09 -16.68 12.84
C VAL A 333 -0.79 -17.52 11.60
N TYR A 334 -0.49 -18.81 11.76
CA TYR A 334 -0.31 -19.74 10.64
C TYR A 334 -1.59 -19.91 9.80
N GLU A 335 -2.74 -20.15 10.44
CA GLU A 335 -4.03 -20.21 9.75
C GLU A 335 -4.35 -18.90 9.02
N SER A 336 -3.94 -17.78 9.61
CA SER A 336 -4.06 -16.46 8.99
C SER A 336 -3.14 -16.28 7.77
N GLU A 337 -1.93 -16.86 7.77
CA GLU A 337 -1.08 -16.91 6.57
C GLU A 337 -1.74 -17.70 5.45
N LEU A 338 -2.29 -18.88 5.76
CA LEU A 338 -3.01 -19.68 4.78
C LEU A 338 -4.23 -18.93 4.22
N TYR A 339 -4.95 -18.20 5.07
CA TYR A 339 -6.03 -17.32 4.66
C TYR A 339 -5.56 -16.19 3.71
N ILE A 340 -4.45 -15.52 4.03
CA ILE A 340 -3.86 -14.49 3.16
C ILE A 340 -3.44 -15.10 1.83
N GLN A 341 -2.74 -16.24 1.86
CA GLN A 341 -2.28 -16.95 0.67
C GLN A 341 -3.45 -17.39 -0.22
N HIS A 342 -4.55 -17.87 0.37
CA HIS A 342 -5.79 -18.16 -0.33
C HIS A 342 -6.37 -16.90 -1.01
N CYS A 343 -6.41 -15.78 -0.30
CA CYS A 343 -6.89 -14.53 -0.88
C CYS A 343 -6.01 -14.06 -2.04
N VAL A 344 -4.68 -14.15 -1.89
CA VAL A 344 -3.71 -13.77 -2.94
C VAL A 344 -3.81 -14.71 -4.15
N SER A 345 -4.00 -16.01 -3.92
CA SER A 345 -4.07 -17.03 -4.97
C SER A 345 -5.39 -17.04 -5.74
N ALA A 346 -6.47 -16.46 -5.17
CA ALA A 346 -7.76 -16.27 -5.85
C ALA A 346 -7.71 -15.33 -7.07
N SER A 347 -6.56 -14.71 -7.31
CA SER A 347 -6.26 -13.88 -8.47
C SER A 347 -6.19 -14.73 -9.76
N PRO A 348 -7.13 -14.58 -10.71
CA PRO A 348 -7.10 -15.35 -11.96
C PRO A 348 -5.95 -14.93 -12.90
N TYR A 349 -5.43 -13.70 -12.75
CA TYR A 349 -4.38 -13.18 -13.61
C TYR A 349 -3.03 -13.21 -12.90
N LYS A 350 -2.32 -14.34 -13.01
CA LYS A 350 -0.91 -14.43 -12.61
C LYS A 350 -0.05 -13.94 -13.77
N PRO A 351 0.67 -12.81 -13.65
CA PRO A 351 1.55 -12.35 -14.71
C PRO A 351 2.65 -13.39 -14.92
N THR A 352 2.69 -14.02 -16.09
CA THR A 352 3.81 -14.87 -16.50
C THR A 352 4.78 -14.03 -17.34
N PRO A 353 6.09 -14.35 -17.35
CA PRO A 353 7.04 -13.67 -18.23
C PRO A 353 6.62 -13.70 -19.71
N SER A 354 5.89 -14.73 -20.12
CA SER A 354 5.36 -14.90 -21.47
C SER A 354 4.11 -14.09 -21.81
N ASN A 355 3.29 -13.71 -20.81
CA ASN A 355 2.02 -13.01 -21.01
C ASN A 355 1.93 -11.79 -20.09
N PRO A 356 2.51 -10.64 -20.48
CA PRO A 356 2.35 -9.41 -19.73
C PRO A 356 0.88 -8.98 -19.73
N VAL A 357 0.44 -8.38 -18.62
CA VAL A 357 -0.91 -7.81 -18.52
C VAL A 357 -1.04 -6.67 -19.53
N THR A 358 -1.84 -6.87 -20.57
CA THR A 358 -2.14 -5.84 -21.57
C THR A 358 -3.42 -5.07 -21.18
N PRO A 359 -3.58 -3.80 -21.62
CA PRO A 359 -4.82 -3.05 -21.38
C PRO A 359 -6.07 -3.75 -21.94
N GLN A 360 -5.92 -4.50 -23.03
CA GLN A 360 -7.00 -5.31 -23.62
C GLN A 360 -7.44 -6.45 -22.69
N LEU A 361 -6.49 -7.14 -22.04
CA LEU A 361 -6.81 -8.15 -21.02
C LEU A 361 -7.55 -7.52 -19.84
N PHE A 362 -7.15 -6.33 -19.41
CA PHE A 362 -7.86 -5.59 -18.36
C PHE A 362 -9.30 -5.27 -18.78
N LEU A 363 -9.51 -4.65 -19.95
CA LEU A 363 -10.86 -4.35 -20.43
C LEU A 363 -11.73 -5.62 -20.58
N ARG A 364 -11.14 -6.71 -21.09
CA ARG A 364 -11.84 -8.00 -21.22
C ARG A 364 -12.22 -8.58 -19.86
N SER A 365 -11.36 -8.46 -18.85
CA SER A 365 -11.61 -8.96 -17.48
C SER A 365 -12.82 -8.31 -16.81
N ILE A 366 -13.12 -7.05 -17.16
CA ILE A 366 -14.26 -6.30 -16.59
C ILE A 366 -15.57 -7.02 -16.90
N PHE A 367 -15.73 -7.47 -18.15
CA PHE A 367 -17.00 -7.99 -18.66
C PHE A 367 -17.02 -9.51 -18.87
N SER A 368 -15.87 -10.14 -19.13
CA SER A 368 -15.76 -11.57 -19.40
C SER A 368 -15.34 -12.33 -18.14
N SER A 369 -15.96 -13.49 -17.90
CA SER A 369 -15.48 -14.41 -16.88
C SER A 369 -14.05 -14.89 -17.20
N PRO A 370 -13.20 -15.13 -16.19
CA PRO A 370 -11.91 -15.77 -16.42
C PRO A 370 -12.10 -17.12 -17.10
N PRO A 371 -11.18 -17.53 -18.00
CA PRO A 371 -11.20 -18.88 -18.52
C PRO A 371 -11.13 -19.88 -17.35
N GLN A 372 -11.98 -20.91 -17.38
CA GLN A 372 -11.96 -21.96 -16.36
C GLN A 372 -10.60 -22.64 -16.35
N VAL A 373 -10.01 -22.76 -15.16
CA VAL A 373 -8.85 -23.63 -14.95
C VAL A 373 -9.37 -25.06 -15.06
N SER A 374 -8.91 -25.78 -16.08
CA SER A 374 -9.23 -27.19 -16.33
C SER A 374 -8.97 -28.01 -15.06
N GLY A 375 -10.02 -28.57 -14.45
CA GLY A 375 -9.94 -29.42 -13.25
C GLY A 375 -10.76 -28.95 -12.03
N SER A 376 -11.36 -27.76 -12.06
CA SER A 376 -12.27 -27.31 -10.99
C SER A 376 -13.73 -27.47 -11.42
N GLU A 377 -14.33 -28.62 -11.14
CA GLU A 377 -15.58 -29.04 -11.79
C GLU A 377 -16.86 -28.24 -11.49
N ASN A 378 -16.99 -27.40 -10.46
CA ASN A 378 -18.36 -26.94 -10.06
C ASN A 378 -18.59 -25.48 -9.62
N ALA A 379 -17.72 -24.52 -9.93
CA ALA A 379 -18.04 -23.11 -9.66
C ALA A 379 -17.59 -22.16 -10.78
N LEU A 380 -18.56 -21.52 -11.44
CA LEU A 380 -18.30 -20.40 -12.35
C LEU A 380 -17.64 -19.27 -11.56
N GLN A 381 -16.40 -18.91 -11.92
CA GLN A 381 -15.73 -17.78 -11.29
C GLN A 381 -16.49 -16.47 -11.61
N PRO A 382 -16.69 -15.60 -10.62
CA PRO A 382 -17.35 -14.32 -10.85
C PRO A 382 -16.51 -13.44 -11.78
N THR A 383 -17.16 -12.55 -12.53
CA THR A 383 -16.44 -11.53 -13.31
C THR A 383 -15.82 -10.47 -12.40
N TRP A 384 -14.86 -9.69 -12.90
CA TRP A 384 -14.26 -8.58 -12.15
C TRP A 384 -15.33 -7.57 -11.68
N PHE A 385 -16.28 -7.24 -12.57
CA PHE A 385 -17.39 -6.34 -12.24
C PHE A 385 -18.30 -6.91 -11.15
N GLN A 386 -18.63 -8.21 -11.22
CA GLN A 386 -19.42 -8.88 -10.18
C GLN A 386 -18.72 -8.87 -8.81
N CYS A 387 -17.41 -9.10 -8.76
CA CYS A 387 -16.62 -8.97 -7.54
C CYS A 387 -16.74 -7.56 -6.97
N HIS A 388 -16.58 -6.53 -7.81
CA HIS A 388 -16.72 -5.14 -7.39
C HIS A 388 -18.12 -4.81 -6.86
N CYS A 389 -19.18 -5.18 -7.58
CA CYS A 389 -20.55 -4.94 -7.14
C CYS A 389 -20.82 -5.59 -5.77
N ARG A 390 -20.28 -6.79 -5.52
CA ARG A 390 -20.43 -7.46 -4.22
C ARG A 390 -19.65 -6.77 -3.11
N ILE A 391 -18.42 -6.31 -3.39
CA ILE A 391 -17.62 -5.53 -2.43
C ILE A 391 -18.33 -4.23 -2.09
N TRP A 392 -18.80 -3.48 -3.09
CA TRP A 392 -19.55 -2.24 -2.89
C TRP A 392 -20.86 -2.47 -2.14
N LYS A 393 -21.59 -3.54 -2.45
CA LYS A 393 -22.79 -3.92 -1.69
C LYS A 393 -22.45 -4.22 -0.24
N ALA A 394 -21.38 -4.97 0.04
CA ALA A 394 -20.94 -5.22 1.41
C ALA A 394 -20.53 -3.92 2.12
N PHE A 395 -19.84 -3.01 1.42
CA PHE A 395 -19.45 -1.70 1.91
C PHE A 395 -20.65 -0.85 2.31
N PHE A 396 -21.60 -0.63 1.38
CA PHE A 396 -22.78 0.19 1.62
C PHE A 396 -23.77 -0.44 2.61
N THR A 397 -23.73 -1.75 2.81
CA THR A 397 -24.55 -2.43 3.84
C THR A 397 -23.83 -2.56 5.19
N PHE A 398 -22.62 -2.00 5.33
CA PHE A 398 -21.78 -2.11 6.53
C PHE A 398 -21.52 -3.56 6.98
N ARG A 399 -21.52 -4.51 6.02
CA ARG A 399 -21.30 -5.95 6.26
C ARG A 399 -19.86 -6.39 5.98
N ILE A 400 -18.91 -5.46 5.92
CA ILE A 400 -17.50 -5.80 5.68
C ILE A 400 -16.87 -6.30 6.98
N PRO A 401 -16.35 -7.55 7.02
CA PRO A 401 -15.63 -8.05 8.18
C PRO A 401 -14.29 -7.31 8.34
N PHE A 402 -13.82 -7.14 9.56
CA PHE A 402 -12.58 -6.40 9.82
C PHE A 402 -11.35 -7.04 9.14
N GLN A 403 -11.35 -8.36 8.99
CA GLN A 403 -10.33 -9.13 8.28
C GLN A 403 -10.18 -8.71 6.82
N PHE A 404 -11.27 -8.33 6.15
CA PHE A 404 -11.22 -7.81 4.77
C PHE A 404 -10.34 -6.56 4.70
N TYR A 405 -10.49 -5.66 5.68
CA TYR A 405 -9.72 -4.42 5.71
C TYR A 405 -8.23 -4.69 5.90
N ILE A 406 -7.87 -5.67 6.73
CA ILE A 406 -6.48 -6.09 6.92
C ILE A 406 -5.90 -6.71 5.64
N ILE A 407 -6.65 -7.57 4.96
CA ILE A 407 -6.23 -8.11 3.66
C ILE A 407 -6.04 -6.99 2.64
N TYR A 408 -6.97 -6.04 2.56
CA TYR A 408 -6.85 -4.89 1.68
C TYR A 408 -5.60 -4.05 1.98
N LEU A 409 -5.32 -3.80 3.27
CA LEU A 409 -4.09 -3.15 3.72
C LEU A 409 -2.84 -3.96 3.34
N HIS A 410 -2.83 -5.26 3.61
CA HIS A 410 -1.74 -6.18 3.28
C HIS A 410 -1.42 -6.15 1.78
N LEU A 411 -2.44 -6.33 0.93
CA LEU A 411 -2.30 -6.30 -0.53
C LEU A 411 -1.75 -4.94 -0.99
N ARG A 412 -2.22 -3.84 -0.40
CA ARG A 412 -1.73 -2.50 -0.76
C ARG A 412 -0.27 -2.30 -0.37
N ASP A 413 0.10 -2.71 0.84
CA ASP A 413 1.42 -2.46 1.41
C ASP A 413 2.49 -3.39 0.78
N THR A 414 2.14 -4.65 0.46
CA THR A 414 2.95 -5.58 -0.36
C THR A 414 3.03 -5.19 -1.84
N ARG A 415 2.25 -4.19 -2.29
CA ARG A 415 2.06 -3.85 -3.71
C ARG A 415 1.55 -5.03 -4.55
N LEU A 416 0.87 -5.99 -3.91
CA LEU A 416 0.14 -7.06 -4.58
C LEU A 416 -1.26 -6.64 -5.02
N LEU A 417 -1.77 -5.52 -4.48
CA LEU A 417 -3.01 -4.89 -4.93
C LEU A 417 -2.82 -4.29 -6.32
N ASP A 418 -3.01 -5.13 -7.33
CA ASP A 418 -3.13 -4.74 -8.73
C ASP A 418 -4.61 -4.41 -9.03
N PRO A 419 -4.96 -3.31 -9.73
CA PRO A 419 -6.33 -3.02 -10.15
C PRO A 419 -7.04 -4.18 -10.83
N LEU A 420 -6.28 -5.05 -11.52
CA LEU A 420 -6.83 -6.23 -12.17
C LEU A 420 -7.22 -7.32 -11.16
N ASN A 421 -6.40 -7.57 -10.14
CA ASN A 421 -6.55 -8.71 -9.24
C ASN A 421 -7.18 -8.37 -7.89
N GLY A 422 -7.04 -7.12 -7.45
CA GLY A 422 -7.52 -6.63 -6.18
C GLY A 422 -8.98 -6.96 -5.90
N PRO A 423 -9.91 -6.83 -6.87
CA PRO A 423 -11.31 -7.18 -6.65
C PRO A 423 -11.55 -8.67 -6.43
N PHE A 424 -10.82 -9.55 -7.11
CA PHE A 424 -10.92 -11.00 -6.87
C PHE A 424 -10.38 -11.39 -5.51
N GLN A 425 -9.22 -10.84 -5.12
CA GLN A 425 -8.60 -11.10 -3.82
C GLN A 425 -9.46 -10.57 -2.66
N SER A 426 -10.03 -9.38 -2.85
CA SER A 426 -10.97 -8.75 -1.92
C SER A 426 -12.29 -9.51 -1.85
N TYR A 427 -12.78 -10.03 -2.98
CA TYR A 427 -13.97 -10.86 -2.99
C TYR A 427 -13.74 -12.22 -2.31
N ALA A 428 -12.57 -12.83 -2.51
CA ALA A 428 -12.17 -14.06 -1.84
C ALA A 428 -12.11 -13.89 -0.32
N SER A 429 -11.60 -12.76 0.17
CA SER A 429 -11.58 -12.46 1.61
C SER A 429 -12.98 -12.29 2.21
N LEU A 430 -13.96 -11.79 1.44
CA LEU A 430 -15.37 -11.73 1.87
C LEU A 430 -16.06 -13.09 1.89
N ARG A 431 -15.61 -14.04 1.07
CA ARG A 431 -16.23 -15.36 0.88
C ARG A 431 -15.55 -16.49 1.63
N TYR A 432 -14.36 -16.23 2.19
CA TYR A 432 -13.58 -17.25 2.85
C TYR A 432 -14.43 -17.96 3.91
N SER A 433 -14.65 -19.25 3.66
CA SER A 433 -15.35 -20.15 4.56
C SER A 433 -14.36 -21.27 4.85
N THR A 434 -14.07 -21.48 6.13
CA THR A 434 -13.04 -22.44 6.58
C THR A 434 -13.31 -23.87 6.12
N THR A 435 -14.55 -24.17 5.71
CA THR A 435 -15.01 -25.49 5.27
C THR A 435 -14.37 -25.99 3.96
N SER A 436 -13.73 -25.14 3.15
CA SER A 436 -13.24 -25.53 1.81
C SER A 436 -11.73 -25.68 1.68
N ALA A 437 -10.94 -25.36 2.71
CA ALA A 437 -9.50 -25.12 2.53
C ALA A 437 -8.55 -26.28 2.88
N SER A 438 -8.98 -27.36 3.56
CA SER A 438 -7.99 -28.26 4.17
C SER A 438 -8.38 -29.73 4.39
N SER A 439 -9.18 -30.34 3.52
CA SER A 439 -9.34 -31.80 3.59
C SER A 439 -9.30 -32.45 2.21
N PRO A 440 -8.21 -33.17 1.84
CA PRO A 440 -8.31 -34.21 0.83
C PRO A 440 -9.41 -35.22 1.24
N PRO A 441 -10.24 -35.70 0.30
CA PRO A 441 -11.50 -36.38 0.60
C PRO A 441 -11.39 -37.82 1.15
N SER A 442 -10.37 -38.19 1.95
CA SER A 442 -10.06 -39.61 2.16
C SER A 442 -9.73 -40.10 3.58
N THR A 443 -10.10 -39.41 4.66
CA THR A 443 -10.00 -40.01 6.01
C THR A 443 -11.17 -39.61 6.90
N SER A 444 -11.90 -40.62 7.36
CA SER A 444 -13.21 -40.57 8.03
C SER A 444 -13.17 -40.12 9.50
N THR A 445 -12.15 -39.38 9.91
CA THR A 445 -12.01 -38.93 11.30
C THR A 445 -12.78 -37.62 11.49
N PRO A 446 -13.86 -37.58 12.29
CA PRO A 446 -14.64 -36.36 12.50
C PRO A 446 -13.80 -35.36 13.30
N LEU A 447 -13.15 -34.42 12.61
CA LEU A 447 -12.65 -33.20 13.24
C LEU A 447 -13.82 -32.54 13.98
N PRO A 448 -13.65 -32.06 15.23
CA PRO A 448 -14.72 -31.40 15.96
C PRO A 448 -15.28 -30.29 15.08
N LYS A 449 -16.61 -30.27 14.90
CA LYS A 449 -17.38 -29.25 14.17
C LYS A 449 -17.23 -27.89 14.86
N GLY A 450 -16.03 -27.33 14.83
CA GLY A 450 -15.72 -25.96 15.22
C GLY A 450 -16.41 -25.04 14.24
N LYS A 451 -17.13 -24.05 14.79
CA LYS A 451 -17.85 -23.04 14.03
C LYS A 451 -16.93 -22.47 12.93
N ASN A 452 -17.48 -22.21 11.76
CA ASN A 452 -16.82 -21.51 10.63
C ASN A 452 -16.43 -20.08 11.05
N THR A 453 -15.42 -19.95 11.91
CA THR A 453 -14.93 -18.66 12.41
C THR A 453 -13.76 -18.25 11.55
N LEU A 454 -13.86 -17.06 10.97
CA LEU A 454 -12.74 -16.38 10.33
C LEU A 454 -11.59 -16.26 11.34
N PRO A 455 -10.32 -16.33 10.87
CA PRO A 455 -9.18 -16.12 11.76
C PRO A 455 -9.32 -14.77 12.48
N PRO A 456 -8.89 -14.71 13.75
CA PRO A 456 -8.96 -13.48 14.52
C PRO A 456 -8.08 -12.42 13.86
N TRP A 457 -8.62 -11.22 13.75
CA TRP A 457 -7.99 -10.14 12.99
C TRP A 457 -6.57 -9.74 13.46
N PRO A 458 -6.17 -9.83 14.76
CA PRO A 458 -4.79 -9.57 15.16
C PRO A 458 -3.81 -10.56 14.52
N SER A 459 -4.22 -11.81 14.39
CA SER A 459 -3.41 -12.88 13.81
C SER A 459 -3.23 -12.68 12.29
N VAL A 460 -4.29 -12.24 11.59
CA VAL A 460 -4.20 -11.80 10.18
C VAL A 460 -3.24 -10.63 9.99
N LEU A 461 -3.21 -9.70 10.94
CA LEU A 461 -2.32 -8.55 10.88
C LEU A 461 -0.85 -8.94 11.09
N LEU A 462 -0.59 -9.88 12.01
CA LEU A 462 0.74 -10.42 12.28
C LEU A 462 1.25 -11.26 11.10
N ALA A 463 0.42 -12.16 10.59
CA ALA A 463 0.69 -12.95 9.39
C ALA A 463 1.02 -12.04 8.19
N SER A 464 0.23 -10.98 8.00
CA SER A 464 0.51 -9.96 6.98
C SER A 464 1.89 -9.32 7.15
N ALA A 465 2.28 -8.99 8.38
CA ALA A 465 3.58 -8.38 8.67
C ALA A 465 4.75 -9.35 8.41
N LEU A 466 4.60 -10.62 8.79
CA LEU A 466 5.56 -11.70 8.52
C LEU A 466 5.77 -11.91 7.02
N LEU A 467 4.68 -12.00 6.25
CA LEU A 467 4.71 -12.16 4.80
C LEU A 467 5.32 -10.94 4.08
N ILE A 468 5.07 -9.73 4.56
CA ILE A 468 5.70 -8.51 4.02
C ILE A 468 7.21 -8.48 4.27
N ALA A 469 7.65 -8.98 5.42
CA ALA A 469 9.07 -9.00 5.79
C ALA A 469 9.90 -9.96 4.93
N ASN A 470 9.27 -10.86 4.16
CA ASN A 470 9.98 -11.77 3.28
C ASN A 470 10.19 -11.10 1.89
N PRO A 471 11.39 -10.60 1.54
CA PRO A 471 11.62 -9.70 0.41
C PRO A 471 11.62 -10.40 -0.97
N SER A 472 11.09 -11.62 -1.09
CA SER A 472 11.12 -12.42 -2.30
C SER A 472 10.22 -11.90 -3.44
N ALA A 473 9.41 -10.87 -3.20
CA ALA A 473 8.52 -10.34 -4.22
C ALA A 473 9.31 -9.64 -5.37
N PRO A 474 9.19 -10.12 -6.62
CA PRO A 474 9.87 -9.51 -7.75
C PRO A 474 9.41 -8.05 -7.93
N LYS A 475 10.37 -7.14 -8.09
CA LYS A 475 10.07 -5.72 -8.33
C LYS A 475 9.39 -5.59 -9.69
N LYS A 476 8.08 -5.38 -9.71
CA LYS A 476 7.28 -5.11 -10.93
C LYS A 476 7.62 -3.72 -11.51
N VAL A 477 8.79 -3.58 -12.15
CA VAL A 477 9.26 -2.31 -12.73
C VAL A 477 8.33 -1.81 -13.85
N TRP A 478 7.81 -2.72 -14.68
CA TRP A 478 6.93 -2.39 -15.80
C TRP A 478 5.63 -1.72 -15.39
N LEU A 479 4.96 -2.27 -14.37
CA LEU A 479 3.71 -1.74 -13.87
C LEU A 479 3.90 -0.33 -13.29
N SER A 480 5.06 -0.07 -12.66
CA SER A 480 5.41 1.26 -12.18
C SER A 480 5.50 2.28 -13.32
N LEU A 481 6.15 1.95 -14.43
CA LEU A 481 6.30 2.85 -15.57
C LEU A 481 4.94 3.18 -16.22
N TYR A 482 4.09 2.16 -16.37
CA TYR A 482 2.73 2.35 -16.90
C TYR A 482 1.94 3.36 -16.06
N TYR A 483 1.93 3.19 -14.73
CA TYR A 483 1.26 4.16 -13.85
C TYR A 483 1.87 5.55 -13.94
N THR A 484 3.19 5.66 -14.07
CA THR A 484 3.87 6.96 -14.24
C THR A 484 3.40 7.68 -15.49
N LEU A 485 3.28 6.98 -16.62
CA LEU A 485 2.82 7.55 -17.89
C LEU A 485 1.32 7.86 -17.88
N PHE A 486 0.50 6.98 -17.31
CA PHE A 486 -0.93 7.20 -17.17
C PHE A 486 -1.22 8.41 -16.27
N ASP A 487 -0.53 8.52 -15.14
CA ASP A 487 -0.62 9.68 -14.26
C ASP A 487 -0.21 10.95 -15.01
N LEU A 488 0.90 10.93 -15.77
CA LEU A 488 1.31 12.07 -16.62
C LEU A 488 0.23 12.46 -17.64
N ALA A 489 -0.40 11.49 -18.29
CA ALA A 489 -1.47 11.76 -19.26
C ALA A 489 -2.67 12.47 -18.59
N ILE A 490 -3.04 12.08 -17.36
CA ILE A 490 -4.08 12.78 -16.60
C ILE A 490 -3.69 14.24 -16.35
N HIS A 491 -2.44 14.51 -15.96
CA HIS A 491 -1.95 15.88 -15.78
C HIS A 491 -2.08 16.72 -17.06
N ILE A 492 -1.70 16.15 -18.20
CA ILE A 492 -1.79 16.84 -19.50
C ILE A 492 -3.25 17.14 -19.85
N ILE A 493 -4.17 16.19 -19.62
CA ILE A 493 -5.60 16.39 -19.87
C ILE A 493 -6.16 17.53 -19.01
N ILE A 494 -5.75 17.65 -17.76
CA ILE A 494 -6.22 18.71 -16.86
C ILE A 494 -5.68 20.08 -17.29
N ILE A 495 -4.40 20.16 -17.67
CA ILE A 495 -3.82 21.39 -18.24
C ILE A 495 -4.60 21.79 -19.51
N ALA A 496 -4.84 20.83 -20.41
CA ALA A 496 -5.61 21.06 -21.62
C ALA A 496 -7.05 21.50 -21.31
N GLN A 497 -7.69 20.94 -20.27
CA GLN A 497 -9.03 21.33 -19.85
C GLN A 497 -9.10 22.79 -19.39
N ILE A 498 -8.09 23.26 -18.65
CA ILE A 498 -8.01 24.66 -18.19
C ILE A 498 -7.76 25.59 -19.39
N GLU A 499 -6.78 25.28 -20.23
CA GLU A 499 -6.42 26.12 -21.38
C GLU A 499 -7.54 26.19 -22.42
N LEU A 500 -8.17 25.06 -22.74
CA LEU A 500 -9.29 25.04 -23.69
C LEU A 500 -10.53 25.72 -23.12
N ALA A 501 -10.78 25.66 -21.80
CA ALA A 501 -11.84 26.43 -21.18
C ALA A 501 -11.60 27.95 -21.34
N LEU A 502 -10.36 28.42 -21.18
CA LEU A 502 -10.03 29.83 -21.41
C LEU A 502 -10.21 30.25 -22.88
N VAL A 503 -9.66 29.45 -23.80
CA VAL A 503 -9.73 29.73 -25.24
C VAL A 503 -11.17 29.68 -25.76
N TRP A 504 -11.96 28.67 -25.40
CA TRP A 504 -13.33 28.51 -25.90
C TRP A 504 -14.34 29.51 -25.33
N ASN A 505 -14.00 30.16 -24.21
CA ASN A 505 -14.83 31.21 -23.61
C ASN A 505 -14.29 32.61 -23.89
N HIS A 506 -13.29 32.76 -24.79
CA HIS A 506 -12.73 34.04 -25.19
C HIS A 506 -12.33 34.90 -23.99
N VAL A 507 -11.52 34.30 -23.10
CA VAL A 507 -11.01 34.99 -21.91
C VAL A 507 -9.77 35.79 -22.25
N ASP A 508 -9.91 37.10 -22.33
CA ASP A 508 -8.86 38.04 -22.74
C ASP A 508 -8.23 38.77 -21.55
N GLY A 509 -7.13 39.49 -21.80
CA GLY A 509 -6.46 40.34 -20.81
C GLY A 509 -5.45 39.61 -19.91
N LEU A 510 -5.13 38.34 -20.19
CA LEU A 510 -4.31 37.47 -19.33
C LEU A 510 -2.80 37.46 -19.61
N THR A 511 -2.29 38.35 -20.47
CA THR A 511 -0.91 38.24 -21.03
C THR A 511 0.18 38.87 -20.18
N SER A 512 -0.16 39.74 -19.22
CA SER A 512 0.84 40.49 -18.46
C SER A 512 1.35 39.70 -17.25
N LEU A 513 2.51 39.04 -17.40
CA LEU A 513 3.19 38.35 -16.31
C LEU A 513 3.61 39.30 -15.17
N TRP A 514 4.02 40.51 -15.53
CA TRP A 514 4.57 41.52 -14.61
C TRP A 514 3.52 42.52 -14.11
N GLY A 515 2.30 42.44 -14.63
CA GLY A 515 1.23 43.39 -14.31
C GLY A 515 0.67 43.24 -12.89
N SER A 516 0.91 42.10 -12.24
CA SER A 516 0.47 41.86 -10.87
C SER A 516 1.46 40.99 -10.09
N VAL A 517 1.77 41.44 -8.87
CA VAL A 517 2.56 40.68 -7.88
C VAL A 517 1.88 39.34 -7.56
N GLY A 518 0.55 39.27 -7.63
CA GLY A 518 -0.23 38.05 -7.41
C GLY A 518 0.11 36.92 -8.38
N GLN A 519 0.56 37.24 -9.60
CA GLN A 519 0.99 36.24 -10.59
C GLN A 519 2.44 35.82 -10.44
N LEU A 520 3.29 36.74 -9.97
CA LEU A 520 4.73 36.51 -9.85
C LEU A 520 5.05 35.45 -8.79
N ILE A 521 4.32 35.45 -7.67
CA ILE A 521 4.56 34.53 -6.55
C ILE A 521 4.35 33.06 -6.99
N PRO A 522 3.19 32.64 -7.55
CA PRO A 522 3.01 31.27 -8.02
C PRO A 522 3.98 30.90 -9.14
N PHE A 523 4.27 31.84 -10.06
CA PHE A 523 5.23 31.61 -11.14
C PHE A 523 6.61 31.23 -10.61
N ILE A 524 7.19 32.05 -9.72
CA ILE A 524 8.51 31.80 -9.13
C ILE A 524 8.50 30.48 -8.36
N ILE A 525 7.51 30.30 -7.49
CA ILE A 525 7.48 29.13 -6.62
C ILE A 525 7.34 27.83 -7.43
N GLY A 526 6.46 27.81 -8.44
CA GLY A 526 6.26 26.65 -9.31
C GLY A 526 7.49 26.33 -10.18
N THR A 527 8.05 27.35 -10.84
CA THR A 527 9.19 27.17 -11.75
C THR A 527 10.49 26.82 -11.00
N CYS A 528 10.80 27.52 -9.90
CA CYS A 528 11.94 27.18 -9.05
C CYS A 528 11.80 25.79 -8.42
N GLY A 529 10.58 25.42 -7.98
CA GLY A 529 10.29 24.09 -7.47
C GLY A 529 10.58 22.99 -8.50
N LEU A 530 10.13 23.17 -9.74
CA LEU A 530 10.41 22.25 -10.84
C LEU A 530 11.91 22.18 -11.17
N ALA A 531 12.58 23.33 -11.29
CA ALA A 531 14.02 23.40 -11.57
C ALA A 531 14.85 22.65 -10.51
N LEU A 532 14.51 22.82 -9.23
CA LEU A 532 15.18 22.15 -8.12
C LEU A 532 14.96 20.63 -8.12
N VAL A 533 13.74 20.16 -8.45
CA VAL A 533 13.47 18.73 -8.60
C VAL A 533 14.26 18.15 -9.78
N ILE A 534 14.29 18.83 -10.93
CA ILE A 534 15.06 18.40 -12.09
C ILE A 534 16.57 18.37 -11.77
N ALA A 535 17.11 19.41 -11.14
CA ALA A 535 18.52 19.48 -10.77
C ALA A 535 18.95 18.35 -9.81
N ARG A 536 18.09 17.99 -8.86
CA ARG A 536 18.36 16.83 -7.96
C ARG A 536 18.25 15.50 -8.69
N LEU A 537 17.35 15.39 -9.65
CA LEU A 537 17.20 14.18 -10.47
C LEU A 537 18.45 13.98 -11.32
N THR A 538 18.92 15.03 -12.00
CA THR A 538 20.14 14.98 -12.82
C THR A 538 21.36 14.67 -11.97
N ALA A 539 21.52 15.30 -10.79
CA ALA A 539 22.59 14.98 -9.85
C ALA A 539 22.58 13.51 -9.40
N ARG A 540 21.40 12.95 -9.11
CA ARG A 540 21.25 11.54 -8.73
C ARG A 540 21.61 10.59 -9.87
N ILE A 541 21.15 10.88 -11.09
CA ILE A 541 21.47 10.08 -12.28
C ILE A 541 22.97 10.14 -12.56
N TRP A 542 23.57 11.33 -12.47
CA TRP A 542 24.99 11.55 -12.65
C TRP A 542 25.83 10.79 -11.62
N GLY A 543 25.48 10.89 -10.33
CA GLY A 543 26.16 10.16 -9.25
C GLY A 543 26.09 8.63 -9.43
N LYS A 544 24.94 8.11 -9.86
CA LYS A 544 24.78 6.68 -10.18
C LYS A 544 25.63 6.25 -11.38
N ARG A 545 25.72 7.09 -12.42
CA ARG A 545 26.57 6.83 -13.59
C ARG A 545 28.05 6.83 -13.21
N ARG A 546 28.49 7.77 -12.37
CA ARG A 546 29.87 7.85 -11.87
C ARG A 546 30.27 6.62 -11.04
N ARG A 547 29.41 6.15 -10.12
CA ARG A 547 29.67 4.91 -9.34
C ARG A 547 29.82 3.68 -10.24
N ARG A 548 28.98 3.53 -11.27
CA ARG A 548 29.10 2.44 -12.25
C ARG A 548 30.38 2.48 -13.09
N MET A 549 30.97 3.65 -13.28
CA MET A 549 32.27 3.77 -13.92
C MET A 549 33.38 3.35 -12.96
N GLN A 550 33.31 3.78 -11.70
CA GLN A 550 34.29 3.41 -10.67
C GLN A 550 34.28 1.90 -10.34
N ASP A 551 33.10 1.27 -10.28
CA ASP A 551 32.96 -0.19 -10.04
C ASP A 551 33.53 -1.03 -11.19
N LYS A 552 33.65 -0.48 -12.40
CA LYS A 552 34.27 -1.19 -13.53
C LYS A 552 35.79 -1.20 -13.44
N ASP A 553 36.37 -0.19 -12.80
CA ASP A 553 37.83 -0.02 -12.72
C ASP A 553 38.41 -0.63 -11.43
N GLY A 554 37.61 -0.75 -10.37
CA GLY A 554 38.02 -1.38 -9.11
C GLY A 554 37.27 -2.69 -8.87
N GLY A 555 37.88 -3.84 -9.22
CA GLY A 555 37.38 -5.20 -8.95
C GLY A 555 37.30 -5.59 -7.47
N GLY A 556 36.97 -4.65 -6.57
CA GLY A 556 36.82 -4.84 -5.14
C GLY A 556 35.36 -5.05 -4.77
N ARG A 557 35.08 -6.19 -4.14
CA ARG A 557 33.77 -6.59 -3.61
C ARG A 557 33.31 -5.58 -2.55
N ALA A 558 32.53 -4.57 -2.96
CA ALA A 558 31.94 -3.61 -2.02
C ALA A 558 30.89 -4.33 -1.17
N GLU A 559 31.19 -4.53 0.11
CA GLU A 559 30.19 -4.83 1.13
C GLU A 559 29.20 -3.67 1.15
N MET A 560 28.00 -3.94 0.66
CA MET A 560 26.91 -2.99 0.62
C MET A 560 26.44 -2.80 2.07
N GLU A 561 26.95 -1.75 2.71
CA GLU A 561 26.54 -1.26 4.02
C GLU A 561 25.01 -1.17 4.05
N LYS A 562 24.37 -2.17 4.67
CA LYS A 562 22.93 -2.18 4.93
C LYS A 562 22.70 -1.12 5.99
N GLY A 563 22.48 0.12 5.54
CA GLY A 563 22.13 1.21 6.43
C GLY A 563 20.94 0.80 7.30
N ASP A 564 21.06 1.10 8.60
CA ASP A 564 20.10 0.86 9.68
C ASP A 564 18.78 1.63 9.49
N GLU A 565 18.12 1.47 8.35
CA GLU A 565 16.70 1.78 8.18
C GLU A 565 15.86 0.65 8.80
N ASN A 566 16.11 0.31 10.07
CA ASN A 566 15.22 -0.53 10.86
C ASN A 566 13.93 0.26 11.10
N GLY A 567 13.02 0.18 10.12
CA GLY A 567 11.71 0.78 10.17
C GLY A 567 10.99 0.32 11.43
N MET A 568 10.66 1.27 12.30
CA MET A 568 9.94 1.05 13.57
C MET A 568 8.61 0.34 13.28
N GLY A 569 8.62 -0.98 13.29
CA GLY A 569 7.51 -1.80 12.81
C GLY A 569 7.92 -3.21 12.38
N GLU A 570 9.16 -3.42 11.94
CA GLU A 570 9.66 -4.73 11.51
C GLU A 570 9.84 -5.68 12.70
N LEU A 571 9.34 -6.91 12.59
CA LEU A 571 9.57 -7.96 13.58
C LEU A 571 11.07 -8.20 13.68
N SER A 572 11.61 -8.36 14.89
CA SER A 572 13.03 -8.69 15.03
C SER A 572 13.33 -9.97 14.27
N GLU A 573 14.49 -10.01 13.60
CA GLU A 573 14.94 -11.19 12.84
C GLU A 573 14.85 -12.48 13.67
N GLU A 574 15.24 -12.44 14.95
CA GLU A 574 15.09 -13.55 15.90
C GLU A 574 13.67 -14.12 16.00
N VAL A 575 12.65 -13.25 15.98
CA VAL A 575 11.25 -13.65 16.11
C VAL A 575 10.73 -14.24 14.81
N ARG A 576 11.20 -13.73 13.67
CA ARG A 576 10.88 -14.30 12.37
C ARG A 576 11.48 -15.70 12.24
N GLU A 577 12.75 -15.87 12.57
CA GLU A 577 13.42 -17.17 12.55
C GLU A 577 12.77 -18.15 13.54
N GLY A 578 12.44 -17.70 14.76
CA GLY A 578 11.74 -18.52 15.75
C GLY A 578 10.37 -18.99 15.25
N TYR A 579 9.62 -18.11 14.58
CA TYR A 579 8.33 -18.47 14.01
C TYR A 579 8.45 -19.45 12.82
N GLU A 580 9.41 -19.26 11.92
CA GLU A 580 9.63 -20.20 10.80
C GLU A 580 10.04 -21.59 11.33
N LYS A 581 10.90 -21.67 12.34
CA LYS A 581 11.24 -22.95 13.01
C LYS A 581 10.00 -23.62 13.61
N TRP A 582 9.14 -22.84 14.27
CA TRP A 582 7.89 -23.35 14.83
C TRP A 582 6.96 -23.88 13.73
N LYS A 583 6.87 -23.15 12.61
CA LYS A 583 6.04 -23.52 11.47
C LYS A 583 6.51 -24.82 10.82
N GLU A 584 7.82 -24.97 10.58
CA GLU A 584 8.41 -26.22 10.07
C GLU A 584 8.20 -27.40 11.02
N TRP A 585 8.30 -27.16 12.33
CA TRP A 585 7.98 -28.17 13.33
C TRP A 585 6.50 -28.57 13.31
N TYR A 586 5.59 -27.59 13.25
CA TYR A 586 4.15 -27.80 13.23
C TYR A 586 3.69 -28.56 11.97
N GLU A 587 4.22 -28.22 10.80
CA GLU A 587 3.91 -28.91 9.55
C GLU A 587 4.40 -30.35 9.53
N ARG A 588 5.56 -30.64 10.13
CA ARG A 588 6.06 -32.02 10.29
C ARG A 588 5.15 -32.83 11.20
N GLU A 589 4.73 -32.25 12.32
CA GLU A 589 3.90 -32.96 13.30
C GLU A 589 2.51 -33.28 12.73
N ILE A 590 1.91 -32.37 11.95
CA ILE A 590 0.64 -32.63 11.24
C ILE A 590 0.81 -33.78 10.23
N LYS A 591 1.84 -33.74 9.38
CA LYS A 591 2.08 -34.80 8.38
C LYS A 591 2.25 -36.18 9.02
N CYS A 592 2.93 -36.24 10.17
CA CYS A 592 3.08 -37.47 10.96
C CYS A 592 1.73 -38.00 11.49
N GLN A 593 0.79 -37.12 11.85
CA GLN A 593 -0.54 -37.53 12.33
C GLN A 593 -1.42 -38.10 11.21
N ASP A 594 -1.27 -37.59 9.98
CA ASP A 594 -2.02 -38.06 8.82
C ASP A 594 -1.48 -39.38 8.22
N GLY A 595 -0.48 -40.00 8.86
CA GLY A 595 0.08 -41.29 8.44
C GLY A 595 0.85 -41.22 7.12
N GLN A 596 1.24 -40.03 6.66
CA GLN A 596 2.15 -39.88 5.54
C GLN A 596 3.58 -40.13 6.05
N PRO A 597 4.34 -41.09 5.49
CA PRO A 597 5.75 -41.27 5.85
C PRO A 597 6.52 -39.98 5.56
N ALA A 598 7.37 -39.60 6.52
CA ALA A 598 8.09 -38.31 6.60
C ALA A 598 9.01 -38.02 5.42
#